data_AF-A0A0R0A9J0-F1
#
_entry.id   AF-A0A0R0A9J0-F1
#
_cell.length_a   1.000
_cell.length_b   1.000
_cell.length_c   1.000
_cell.angle_alpha   90.00
_cell.angle_beta   90.00
_cell.angle_gamma   90.00
#
_symmetry.space_group_name_H-M   'P 1'
#
loop_
_entity.id
_entity.type
_entity.pdbx_description
1 polymer ?
#
loop_
_entity_poly.entity_id
_entity_poly.type
_entity_poly.pdbx_seq_one_letter_code
_entity_poly.pdbx_strand_id
1 'polypeptide(L)'
;MSTAAPSLEYLQRQLREVRAALAIDDDARAAELVREHDLDLRQYLATHGTAAREALGELLHLQADAMADMRARREAASVALRHNRRSSHAARAYLRAGAL
;
A
#
# COMPACT_ATOMS: atom_id res chain seq x y z
N MET A 1 8.32 -10.80 -28.33
CA MET A 1 7.40 -9.64 -28.45
C MET A 1 8.05 -8.50 -27.70
N SER A 2 8.33 -7.38 -28.36
CA SER A 2 8.95 -6.23 -27.70
C SER A 2 7.87 -5.54 -26.86
N THR A 3 7.82 -5.85 -25.56
CA THR A 3 6.91 -5.15 -24.63
C THR A 3 7.48 -3.75 -24.47
N ALA A 4 6.85 -2.77 -25.14
CA ALA A 4 7.23 -1.37 -24.98
C ALA A 4 7.27 -1.02 -23.49
N ALA A 5 8.31 -0.33 -23.06
CA ALA A 5 8.42 0.08 -21.67
C ALA A 5 7.22 0.97 -21.29
N PRO A 6 6.66 0.81 -20.08
CA PRO A 6 5.54 1.62 -19.62
C PRO A 6 5.93 3.11 -19.63
N SER A 7 4.98 4.00 -19.93
CA SER A 7 5.24 5.44 -19.95
C SER A 7 5.22 6.04 -18.53
N LEU A 8 5.86 7.20 -18.35
CA LEU A 8 5.79 7.93 -17.06
C LEU A 8 4.35 8.30 -16.68
N GLU A 9 3.54 8.73 -17.65
CA GLU A 9 2.12 9.05 -17.45
C GLU A 9 1.32 7.84 -16.95
N TYR A 10 1.64 6.65 -17.47
CA TYR A 10 1.04 5.39 -17.01
C TYR A 10 1.42 5.08 -15.56
N LEU A 11 2.69 5.26 -15.17
CA LEU A 11 3.15 5.09 -13.79
C LEU A 11 2.47 6.08 -12.84
N GLN A 12 2.30 7.35 -13.25
CA GLN A 12 1.57 8.36 -12.47
C GLN A 12 0.08 8.00 -12.32
N ARG A 13 -0.54 7.43 -13.36
CA ARG A 13 -1.92 6.95 -13.29
C ARG A 13 -2.06 5.80 -12.29
N GLN A 14 -1.16 4.82 -12.29
CA GLN A 14 -1.18 3.72 -11.32
C GLN A 14 -1.12 4.24 -9.88
N LEU A 15 -0.28 5.23 -9.58
CA LEU A 15 -0.23 5.82 -8.23
C LEU A 15 -1.54 6.54 -7.85
N ARG A 16 -2.21 7.20 -8.80
CA ARG A 16 -3.55 7.76 -8.58
C ARG A 16 -4.59 6.68 -8.30
N GLU A 17 -4.52 5.54 -8.99
CA GLU A 17 -5.39 4.40 -8.75
C GLU A 17 -5.14 3.75 -7.37
N VAL A 18 -3.88 3.64 -6.94
CA VAL A 18 -3.53 3.19 -5.58
C VAL A 18 -4.19 4.12 -4.55
N ARG A 19 -4.06 5.44 -4.71
CA ARG A 19 -4.68 6.42 -3.81
C ARG A 19 -6.21 6.31 -3.80
N ALA A 20 -6.82 6.09 -4.97
CA ALA A 20 -8.27 5.91 -5.06
C ALA A 20 -8.74 4.63 -4.35
N ALA A 21 -8.01 3.52 -4.50
CA ALA A 21 -8.31 2.26 -3.81
C ALA A 21 -8.17 2.42 -2.28
N LEU A 22 -7.12 3.10 -1.82
CA LEU A 22 -6.96 3.44 -0.41
C LEU A 22 -8.12 4.34 0.08
N ALA A 23 -8.55 5.33 -0.69
CA ALA A 23 -9.63 6.24 -0.29
C ALA A 23 -10.99 5.55 -0.07
N ILE A 24 -11.21 4.38 -0.67
CA ILE A 24 -12.43 3.56 -0.48
C ILE A 24 -12.18 2.33 0.41
N ASP A 25 -11.05 2.28 1.12
CA ASP A 25 -10.63 1.19 2.00
C ASP A 25 -10.51 -0.19 1.30
N ASP A 26 -10.28 -0.20 -0.01
CA ASP A 26 -9.98 -1.42 -0.76
C ASP A 26 -8.48 -1.75 -0.68
N ASP A 27 -8.06 -2.20 0.50
CA ASP A 27 -6.66 -2.54 0.78
C ASP A 27 -6.13 -3.68 -0.10
N ALA A 28 -7.00 -4.61 -0.53
CA ALA A 28 -6.63 -5.73 -1.39
C ALA A 28 -6.28 -5.25 -2.81
N ARG A 29 -7.13 -4.40 -3.38
CA ARG A 29 -6.87 -3.77 -4.68
C ARG A 29 -5.66 -2.85 -4.64
N ALA A 30 -5.50 -2.06 -3.57
CA ALA A 30 -4.33 -1.22 -3.39
C ALA A 30 -3.03 -2.04 -3.38
N ALA A 31 -3.01 -3.20 -2.71
CA ALA A 31 -1.83 -4.08 -2.67
C ALA A 31 -1.50 -4.73 -4.03
N GLU A 32 -2.50 -5.03 -4.85
CA GLU A 32 -2.29 -5.49 -6.22
C GLU A 32 -1.67 -4.40 -7.09
N LEU A 33 -2.28 -3.20 -7.10
CA LEU A 33 -1.81 -2.05 -7.87
C LEU A 33 -0.37 -1.65 -7.51
N VAL A 34 0.01 -1.72 -6.23
CA VAL A 34 1.39 -1.44 -5.80
C VAL A 34 2.39 -2.45 -6.36
N ARG A 35 2.02 -3.74 -6.45
CA ARG A 35 2.91 -4.77 -7.03
C ARG A 35 3.08 -4.59 -8.54
N GLU A 36 2.00 -4.27 -9.24
CA GLU A 36 2.03 -3.95 -10.67
C GLU A 36 2.89 -2.72 -10.93
N HIS A 37 2.70 -1.67 -10.13
CA HIS A 37 3.48 -0.43 -10.23
C HIS A 37 4.98 -0.65 -10.02
N ASP A 38 5.40 -1.47 -9.04
CA ASP A 38 6.82 -1.77 -8.82
C ASP A 38 7.44 -2.51 -10.01
N LEU A 39 6.70 -3.44 -10.63
CA LEU A 39 7.16 -4.14 -11.83
C LEU A 39 7.35 -3.16 -13.00
N ASP A 40 6.36 -2.33 -13.26
CA ASP A 40 6.36 -1.37 -14.36
C ASP A 40 7.42 -0.28 -14.16
N LEU A 41 7.62 0.19 -12.92
CA LEU A 41 8.67 1.15 -12.58
C LEU A 41 10.07 0.58 -12.87
N ARG A 42 10.33 -0.69 -12.50
CA ARG A 42 11.60 -1.36 -12.81
C ARG A 42 11.83 -1.46 -14.32
N GLN A 43 10.78 -1.77 -15.09
CA GLN A 43 10.88 -1.85 -16.55
C GLN A 43 11.12 -0.47 -17.19
N TYR A 44 10.47 0.58 -16.68
CA TYR A 44 10.71 1.95 -17.12
C TYR A 44 12.16 2.39 -16.85
N LEU A 45 12.66 2.14 -15.63
CA LEU A 45 14.03 2.46 -15.24
C LEU A 45 15.08 1.68 -16.04
N ALA A 46 14.83 0.39 -16.33
CA ALA A 46 15.71 -0.42 -17.16
C ALA A 46 15.84 0.13 -18.59
N THR A 47 14.80 0.80 -19.08
CA THR A 47 14.75 1.33 -20.45
C THR A 47 15.30 2.75 -20.56
N HIS A 48 15.02 3.62 -19.60
CA HIS A 48 15.35 5.05 -19.67
C HIS A 48 16.57 5.44 -18.82
N GLY A 49 17.06 4.53 -17.98
CA GLY A 49 18.21 4.75 -17.12
C GLY A 49 18.01 5.89 -16.12
N THR A 50 19.12 6.43 -15.61
CA THR A 50 19.13 7.56 -14.65
C THR A 50 18.83 8.91 -15.28
N ALA A 51 18.72 9.01 -16.61
CA ALA A 51 18.34 10.25 -17.30
C ALA A 51 16.89 10.67 -16.98
N ALA A 52 16.03 9.72 -16.58
CA ALA A 52 14.67 10.00 -16.13
C ALA A 52 14.56 10.48 -14.67
N ARG A 53 15.70 10.66 -13.96
CA ARG A 53 15.72 10.91 -12.50
C ARG A 53 15.07 12.22 -12.08
N GLU A 54 15.14 13.27 -12.90
CA GLU A 54 14.41 14.52 -12.65
C GLU A 54 12.91 14.36 -12.95
N ALA A 55 12.54 13.66 -14.03
CA ALA A 55 11.15 13.38 -14.39
C ALA A 55 10.44 12.46 -13.36
N LEU A 56 11.21 11.67 -12.60
CA LEU A 56 10.72 10.81 -11.53
C LEU A 56 10.43 11.55 -10.22
N GLY A 57 10.75 12.84 -10.10
CA GLY A 57 10.56 13.60 -8.86
C GLY A 57 9.12 13.59 -8.35
N GLU A 58 8.15 13.88 -9.23
CA GLU A 58 6.72 13.80 -8.89
C GLU A 58 6.28 12.36 -8.58
N LEU A 59 6.81 11.38 -9.33
CA LEU A 59 6.49 9.97 -9.11
C LEU A 59 6.94 9.51 -7.72
N LEU A 60 8.15 9.89 -7.32
CA LEU A 60 8.72 9.56 -6.01
C LEU A 60 7.93 10.22 -4.87
N HIS A 61 7.44 11.44 -5.07
CA HIS A 61 6.60 12.11 -4.08
C HIS A 61 5.27 11.38 -3.88
N LEU A 62 4.58 11.05 -4.99
CA LEU A 62 3.34 10.29 -4.97
C LEU A 62 3.53 8.89 -4.35
N GLN A 63 4.65 8.24 -4.62
CA GLN A 63 4.99 6.94 -4.04
C GLN A 63 5.25 7.04 -2.53
N ALA A 64 5.94 8.09 -2.07
CA ALA A 64 6.19 8.34 -0.66
C ALA A 64 4.89 8.55 0.12
N ASP A 65 3.97 9.35 -0.42
CA ASP A 65 2.65 9.60 0.17
C ASP A 65 1.84 8.31 0.29
N ALA A 66 1.75 7.53 -0.79
CA ALA A 66 1.02 6.26 -0.79
C ALA A 66 1.60 5.26 0.23
N MET A 67 2.94 5.19 0.35
CA MET A 67 3.59 4.35 1.34
C MET A 67 3.32 4.80 2.78
N ALA A 68 3.23 6.12 3.02
CA ALA A 68 2.90 6.66 4.33
C ALA A 68 1.46 6.28 4.74
N ASP A 69 0.49 6.41 3.83
CA ASP A 69 -0.90 6.03 4.07
C ASP A 69 -1.04 4.53 4.37
N MET A 70 -0.39 3.67 3.59
CA MET A 70 -0.39 2.22 3.84
C MET A 70 0.21 1.86 5.20
N ARG A 71 1.27 2.56 5.64
CA ARG A 71 1.87 2.34 6.97
C ARG A 71 0.91 2.75 8.08
N ALA A 72 0.28 3.92 7.97
CA ALA A 72 -0.70 4.41 8.95
C ALA A 72 -1.89 3.44 9.09
N ARG A 73 -2.41 2.93 7.96
CA ARG A 73 -3.49 1.92 7.93
C ARG A 73 -3.08 0.62 8.62
N ARG A 74 -1.87 0.14 8.34
CA ARG A 74 -1.32 -1.06 9.00
C ARG A 74 -1.15 -0.86 10.50
N GLU A 75 -0.71 0.31 10.94
CA GLU A 75 -0.59 0.64 12.36
C GLU A 75 -1.95 0.65 13.05
N ALA A 76 -2.96 1.29 12.44
CA ALA A 76 -4.34 1.31 12.94
C ALA A 76 -4.93 -0.11 13.06
N ALA A 77 -4.77 -0.94 12.03
CA ALA A 77 -5.18 -2.34 12.06
C ALA A 77 -4.47 -3.13 13.17
N SER A 78 -3.18 -2.88 13.39
CA SER A 78 -2.41 -3.54 14.46
C SER A 78 -2.92 -3.16 15.87
N VAL A 79 -3.33 -1.90 16.06
CA VAL A 79 -3.91 -1.41 17.32
C VAL A 79 -5.27 -2.08 17.55
N ALA A 80 -6.13 -2.12 16.52
CA ALA A 80 -7.44 -2.76 16.59
C ALA A 80 -7.34 -4.26 16.95
N LEU A 81 -6.40 -4.99 16.33
CA LEU A 81 -6.15 -6.40 16.64
C LEU A 81 -5.67 -6.62 18.09
N ARG A 82 -4.79 -5.75 18.60
CA ARG A 82 -4.34 -5.80 20.00
C ARG A 82 -5.50 -5.54 20.96
N HIS A 83 -6.36 -4.57 20.65
CA HIS A 83 -7.54 -4.26 21.45
C HIS A 83 -8.55 -5.42 21.47
N ASN A 84 -8.79 -6.06 20.33
CA ASN A 84 -9.68 -7.21 20.22
C ASN A 84 -9.13 -8.42 21.01
N ARG A 85 -7.83 -8.70 20.92
CA ARG A 85 -7.18 -9.77 21.71
C ARG A 85 -7.31 -9.54 23.22
N ARG A 86 -7.09 -8.31 23.69
CA ARG A 86 -7.26 -7.95 25.12
C ARG A 86 -8.70 -8.08 25.59
N SER A 87 -9.66 -7.64 24.77
CA SER A 87 -11.10 -7.75 25.07
C SER A 87 -11.54 -9.21 25.12
N SER A 88 -11.11 -10.03 24.15
CA SER A 88 -11.36 -11.47 24.12
C SER A 88 -10.75 -12.20 25.31
N HIS A 89 -9.55 -11.78 25.76
CA HIS A 89 -8.91 -12.34 26.94
C HIS A 89 -9.68 -11.98 28.22
N ALA A 90 -10.10 -10.73 28.36
CA ALA A 90 -10.92 -10.27 29.49
C ALA A 90 -12.27 -11.00 29.55
N ALA A 91 -12.97 -11.13 28.41
CA ALA A 91 -14.24 -11.86 28.33
C ALA A 91 -14.10 -13.34 28.76
N ARG A 92 -13.03 -14.02 28.33
CA ARG A 92 -12.73 -15.39 28.78
C ARG A 92 -12.37 -15.45 30.27
N ALA A 93 -11.67 -14.46 30.80
CA ALA A 93 -11.35 -14.40 32.23
C ALA A 93 -12.62 -14.20 33.08
N TYR A 94 -13.55 -13.33 32.67
CA TYR A 94 -14.83 -13.15 33.34
C TYR A 94 -15.71 -14.40 33.29
N LEU A 95 -15.80 -15.07 32.13
CA LEU A 95 -16.52 -16.34 32.01
C LEU A 95 -15.95 -17.45 32.91
N ARG A 96 -14.62 -17.47 33.08
CA ARG A 96 -13.96 -18.46 33.95
C ARG A 96 -14.11 -18.13 35.44
N ALA A 97 -14.19 -16.84 35.80
CA ALA A 97 -14.40 -16.39 37.17
C ALA A 97 -15.86 -16.51 37.63
N GLY A 98 -16.84 -16.37 36.71
CA GLY A 98 -18.26 -16.58 37.00
C GLY A 98 -18.72 -18.04 36.94
N ALA A 99 -17.84 -18.96 36.56
CA ALA A 99 -18.07 -20.41 36.56
C ALA A 99 -17.51 -21.13 37.81
N LEU A 100 -16.96 -20.36 38.77
CA LEU A 100 -16.57 -20.78 40.11
C LEU A 100 -17.63 -20.34 41.11
#